data_AF-A0A936MC92-F1
#
_entry.id   AF-A0A936MC92-F1
#
_cell.length_a   1.000
_cell.length_b   1.000
_cell.length_c   1.000
_cell.angle_alpha   90.00
_cell.angle_beta   90.00
_cell.angle_gamma   90.00
#
_symmetry.space_group_name_H-M   'P 1'
#
loop_
_entity.id
_entity.type
_entity.pdbx_description
1 polymer ?
#
loop_
_entity_poly.entity_id
_entity_poly.type
_entity_poly.pdbx_seq_one_letter_code
_entity_poly.pdbx_strand_id
1 'polypeptide(L)'
;MPDLRANLRFVAKVVLATLLLGVLAGVAGSQIVPGWSLVRVLLSSALGAALLVAALVIAAIAWLALGQFILRKGGTDVQWLWFPGDPPGLEDLRRQARDRKKIPRDPPH
;
A
#
# COMPACT_ATOMS: atom_id res chain seq x y z
N MET A 1 -15.93 26.42 6.89
CA MET A 1 -15.59 26.28 5.46
C MET A 1 -14.08 26.45 5.34
N PRO A 2 -13.31 25.47 4.82
CA PRO A 2 -11.87 25.65 4.66
C PRO A 2 -11.58 26.77 3.67
N ASP A 3 -10.68 27.69 4.04
CA ASP A 3 -10.32 28.86 3.23
C ASP A 3 -9.64 28.44 1.92
N LEU A 4 -10.33 28.66 0.80
CA LEU A 4 -9.86 28.33 -0.55
C LEU A 4 -8.47 28.93 -0.85
N ARG A 5 -8.18 30.13 -0.32
CA ARG A 5 -6.88 30.82 -0.46
C ARG A 5 -5.76 30.12 0.31
N ALA A 6 -6.05 29.54 1.49
CA ALA A 6 -5.06 28.81 2.27
C ALA A 6 -4.68 27.49 1.57
N ASN A 7 -5.68 26.80 1.03
CA ASN A 7 -5.46 25.59 0.21
C ASN A 7 -4.64 25.90 -1.05
N LEU A 8 -4.93 27.01 -1.76
CA LEU A 8 -4.16 27.43 -2.94
C LEU A 8 -2.69 27.75 -2.62
N ARG A 9 -2.42 28.48 -1.52
CA ARG A 9 -1.05 28.76 -1.07
C ARG A 9 -0.32 27.49 -0.66
N PHE A 10 -1.03 26.55 -0.03
CA PHE A 10 -0.46 25.25 0.33
C PHE A 10 -0.11 24.42 -0.91
N VAL A 11 -1.03 24.29 -1.87
CA VAL A 11 -0.76 23.60 -3.15
C VAL A 11 0.41 24.26 -3.90
N ALA A 12 0.45 25.59 -3.97
CA ALA A 12 1.56 26.31 -4.61
C ALA A 12 2.91 26.03 -3.93
N LYS A 13 2.95 25.98 -2.59
CA LYS A 13 4.16 25.61 -1.84
C LYS A 13 4.59 24.18 -2.12
N VAL A 14 3.65 23.24 -2.17
CA VAL A 14 3.93 21.83 -2.48
C VAL A 14 4.51 21.71 -3.89
N VAL A 15 3.85 22.32 -4.89
CA VAL A 15 4.33 22.31 -6.28
C VAL A 15 5.73 22.91 -6.38
N LEU A 16 5.96 24.07 -5.76
CA LEU A 16 7.26 24.73 -5.75
C LEU A 16 8.33 23.86 -5.05
N ALA A 17 8.01 23.25 -3.92
CA ALA A 17 8.93 22.36 -3.20
C ALA A 17 9.28 21.13 -4.04
N THR A 18 8.31 20.49 -4.69
CA THR A 18 8.55 19.36 -5.58
C THR A 18 9.43 19.76 -6.76
N LEU A 19 9.20 20.94 -7.33
CA LEU A 19 9.97 21.47 -8.46
C LEU A 19 11.42 21.76 -8.04
N LEU A 20 11.63 22.40 -6.88
CA LEU A 20 12.95 22.65 -6.31
C LEU A 20 13.71 21.36 -6.01
N LEU A 21 13.05 20.37 -5.41
CA LEU A 21 13.65 19.07 -5.13
C LEU A 21 14.00 18.32 -6.43
N GLY A 22 13.15 18.40 -7.45
CA GLY A 22 13.41 17.82 -8.77
C GLY A 22 14.63 18.46 -9.45
N VAL A 23 14.74 19.79 -9.41
CA VAL A 23 15.92 20.50 -9.92
C VAL A 23 17.18 20.12 -9.15
N LEU A 24 17.11 20.08 -7.81
CA LEU A 24 18.25 19.70 -6.96
C LEU A 24 18.74 18.29 -7.27
N ALA A 25 17.82 17.32 -7.36
CA ALA A 25 18.13 15.94 -7.73
C ALA A 25 18.72 15.85 -9.15
N GLY A 26 18.20 16.64 -10.10
CA GLY A 26 18.73 16.73 -11.46
C GLY A 26 20.16 17.31 -11.51
N VAL A 27 20.43 18.37 -10.75
CA VAL A 27 21.77 18.96 -10.64
C VAL A 27 22.74 17.95 -10.01
N ALA A 28 22.36 17.30 -8.91
CA ALA A 28 23.17 16.25 -8.29
C ALA A 28 23.43 15.08 -9.25
N GLY A 29 22.41 14.62 -9.98
CA GLY A 29 22.53 13.57 -10.99
C GLY A 29 23.47 13.96 -12.15
N SER A 30 23.46 15.22 -12.56
CA SER A 30 24.36 15.73 -13.61
C SER A 30 25.83 15.75 -13.19
N GLN A 31 26.11 15.81 -11.89
CA GLN A 31 27.46 15.73 -11.35
C GLN A 31 27.96 14.27 -11.23
N ILE A 32 27.05 13.30 -11.18
CA ILE A 32 27.39 11.86 -11.10
C ILE A 32 27.79 11.30 -12.48
N VAL A 33 27.22 11.82 -13.58
CA VAL A 33 27.53 11.36 -14.94
C VAL A 33 28.09 12.52 -15.78
N PRO A 34 29.43 12.67 -15.86
CA PRO A 34 30.06 13.71 -16.66
C PRO A 34 29.69 13.57 -18.14
N GLY A 35 29.22 14.65 -18.76
CA GLY A 35 28.93 14.73 -20.20
C GLY A 35 27.45 14.57 -20.59
N TRP A 36 26.54 14.36 -19.63
CA TRP A 36 25.10 14.36 -19.92
C TRP A 36 24.49 15.75 -19.74
N SER A 37 23.63 16.16 -20.67
CA SER A 37 22.90 17.43 -20.53
C SER A 37 21.86 17.35 -19.41
N LEU A 38 21.64 18.48 -18.72
CA LEU A 38 20.70 18.57 -17.58
C LEU A 38 19.29 18.07 -17.94
N VAL A 39 18.82 18.38 -19.17
CA VAL A 39 17.53 17.91 -19.69
C VAL A 39 17.47 16.38 -19.72
N ARG A 40 18.55 15.72 -20.14
CA ARG A 40 18.60 14.25 -20.25
C ARG A 40 18.56 13.59 -18.87
N VAL A 41 19.23 14.20 -17.89
CA VAL A 41 19.21 13.75 -16.49
C VAL A 41 17.83 13.95 -15.86
N LEU A 42 17.18 15.09 -16.11
CA LEU A 42 15.82 15.35 -15.64
C LEU A 42 14.81 14.39 -16.28
N LEU A 43 14.91 14.15 -17.60
CA LEU A 43 14.03 13.20 -18.29
C LEU A 43 14.20 11.79 -17.76
N SER A 44 15.44 11.30 -17.64
CA SER A 44 15.71 9.96 -17.13
C SER A 44 15.29 9.80 -15.67
N SER A 45 15.49 10.84 -14.84
CA SER A 45 15.04 10.85 -13.44
C SER A 45 13.51 10.84 -13.34
N ALA A 46 12.82 11.64 -14.15
CA ALA A 46 11.36 11.65 -14.20
C ALA A 46 10.80 10.30 -14.65
N LEU A 47 11.43 9.68 -15.66
CA LEU A 47 11.04 8.38 -16.18
C LEU A 47 11.31 7.26 -15.16
N GLY A 48 12.46 7.32 -14.48
CA GLY A 48 12.79 6.42 -13.37
C GLY A 48 11.83 6.56 -12.19
N ALA A 49 11.47 7.79 -11.81
CA ALA A 49 10.49 8.05 -10.77
C ALA A 49 9.10 7.53 -11.16
N ALA A 50 8.66 7.73 -12.41
CA ALA A 50 7.39 7.21 -12.90
C ALA A 50 7.35 5.68 -12.87
N LEU A 51 8.43 5.01 -13.30
CA LEU A 51 8.54 3.56 -13.23
C LEU A 51 8.54 3.04 -11.80
N LEU A 52 9.24 3.71 -10.88
CA LEU A 52 9.24 3.37 -9.47
C LEU A 52 7.84 3.48 -8.86
N VAL A 53 7.14 4.59 -9.13
CA VAL A 53 5.76 4.79 -8.67
C VAL A 53 4.84 3.70 -9.23
N ALA A 54 4.94 3.40 -10.53
CA ALA A 54 4.15 2.33 -11.13
C ALA A 54 4.43 0.96 -10.47
N ALA A 55 5.70 0.63 -10.22
CA ALA A 55 6.07 -0.59 -9.53
C ALA A 55 5.51 -0.65 -8.11
N LEU A 56 5.58 0.46 -7.35
CA LEU A 56 5.02 0.55 -6.00
C LEU A 56 3.50 0.40 -6.00
N VAL A 57 2.80 1.00 -6.97
CA VAL A 57 1.35 0.85 -7.13
C VAL A 57 0.98 -0.60 -7.42
N ILE A 58 1.68 -1.25 -8.35
CA ILE A 58 1.45 -2.66 -8.66
C ILE A 58 1.72 -3.54 -7.43
N ALA A 59 2.81 -3.30 -6.72
CA ALA A 59 3.14 -4.03 -5.49
C ALA A 59 2.08 -3.83 -4.40
N ALA A 60 1.59 -2.60 -4.22
CA ALA A 60 0.52 -2.31 -3.28
C ALA A 60 -0.76 -3.05 -3.66
N ILE A 61 -1.18 -2.98 -4.93
CA ILE A 61 -2.37 -3.69 -5.42
C ILE A 61 -2.20 -5.21 -5.21
N ALA A 62 -1.05 -5.77 -5.54
CA ALA A 62 -0.76 -7.18 -5.34
C ALA A 62 -0.82 -7.58 -3.86
N TRP A 63 -0.28 -6.75 -2.96
CA TRP A 63 -0.34 -6.97 -1.52
C TRP A 63 -1.77 -6.93 -0.99
N LEU A 64 -2.56 -5.94 -1.41
CA LEU A 64 -3.97 -5.85 -1.07
C LEU A 64 -4.76 -7.05 -1.62
N ALA A 65 -4.51 -7.44 -2.87
CA ALA A 65 -5.17 -8.58 -3.50
C ALA A 65 -4.84 -9.88 -2.78
N LEU A 66 -3.58 -10.07 -2.36
CA LEU A 66 -3.17 -11.22 -1.55
C LEU A 66 -3.85 -11.22 -0.18
N GLY A 67 -3.90 -10.07 0.50
CA GLY A 67 -4.65 -9.92 1.76
C GLY A 67 -6.12 -10.31 1.57
N GLN A 68 -6.79 -9.73 0.57
CA GLN A 68 -8.19 -10.06 0.23
C GLN A 68 -8.38 -11.53 -0.13
N PHE A 69 -7.42 -12.16 -0.81
CA PHE A 69 -7.44 -13.59 -1.10
C PHE A 69 -7.36 -14.43 0.18
N ILE A 70 -6.44 -14.08 1.09
CA ILE A 70 -6.28 -14.76 2.38
C ILE A 70 -7.59 -14.63 3.19
N LEU A 71 -8.19 -13.45 3.26
CA LEU A 71 -9.48 -13.25 3.93
C LEU A 71 -10.59 -14.13 3.32
N ARG A 72 -10.66 -14.23 1.99
CA ARG A 72 -11.64 -15.09 1.28
C ARG A 72 -11.43 -16.58 1.52
N LYS A 73 -10.20 -17.01 1.82
CA LYS A 73 -9.86 -18.40 2.15
C LYS A 73 -9.99 -18.72 3.64
N GLY A 74 -10.56 -17.81 4.43
CA GLY A 74 -10.80 -18.01 5.86
C GLY A 74 -9.62 -17.58 6.75
N GLY A 75 -8.62 -16.89 6.19
CA GLY A 75 -7.63 -16.17 6.99
C GLY A 75 -8.26 -14.97 7.70
N THR A 76 -7.74 -14.63 8.86
CA THR A 76 -8.29 -13.58 9.73
C THR A 76 -7.22 -12.53 10.00
N ASP A 77 -7.54 -11.25 9.80
CA ASP A 77 -6.64 -10.12 10.06
C ASP A 77 -6.87 -9.55 11.46
N VAL A 78 -5.83 -9.32 12.26
CA VAL A 78 -5.92 -8.78 13.62
C VAL A 78 -6.84 -7.55 13.74
N GLN A 79 -7.04 -6.77 12.68
CA GLN A 79 -8.03 -5.69 12.64
C GLN A 79 -9.44 -6.09 13.12
N TRP A 80 -9.89 -7.33 12.92
CA TRP A 80 -11.21 -7.79 13.38
C TRP A 80 -11.38 -7.76 14.91
N LEU A 81 -10.28 -7.74 15.70
CA LEU A 81 -10.36 -7.57 17.16
C LEU A 81 -10.92 -6.20 17.58
N TRP A 82 -10.84 -5.19 16.71
CA TRP A 82 -11.29 -3.82 16.98
C TRP A 82 -12.65 -3.49 16.35
N PHE A 83 -13.26 -4.41 15.60
CA PHE A 83 -14.58 -4.24 14.99
C PHE A 83 -15.56 -5.30 15.49
N PRO A 84 -16.83 -4.95 15.80
CA PRO A 84 -17.79 -5.86 16.44
C PRO A 84 -18.35 -6.97 15.53
N GLY A 85 -17.68 -7.30 14.41
CA GLY A 85 -18.10 -8.34 13.47
C GLY A 85 -17.03 -9.40 13.26
N ASP A 86 -17.38 -10.66 13.45
CA ASP A 86 -16.47 -11.77 13.21
C ASP A 86 -16.23 -11.97 11.70
N PRO A 87 -14.98 -12.20 11.26
CA PRO A 87 -14.70 -12.47 9.86
C PRO A 87 -15.16 -13.89 9.46
N PRO A 88 -15.49 -14.12 8.18
CA PRO A 88 -16.08 -15.38 7.70
C PRO A 88 -15.31 -16.65 8.11
N GLY A 89 -13.97 -16.58 8.09
CA GLY A 89 -13.12 -17.70 8.49
C GLY A 89 -13.24 -18.11 9.96
N LEU A 90 -13.57 -17.17 10.84
CA LEU A 90 -13.77 -17.42 12.27
C LEU A 90 -15.13 -18.08 12.55
N GLU A 91 -16.14 -17.74 11.74
CA GLU A 91 -17.46 -18.37 11.75
C GLU A 91 -17.36 -19.86 11.39
N ASP A 92 -16.59 -20.18 10.34
CA ASP A 92 -16.34 -21.55 9.88
C ASP A 92 -15.58 -22.38 10.91
N LEU A 93 -14.56 -21.79 11.55
CA LEU A 93 -13.83 -22.43 12.65
C LEU A 93 -14.73 -22.71 13.86
N ARG A 94 -15.65 -21.79 14.19
CA ARG A 94 -16.63 -22.02 15.27
C ARG A 94 -17.64 -23.11 14.94
N ARG A 95 -18.11 -23.19 13.70
CA ARG A 95 -18.98 -24.29 13.25
C ARG A 95 -18.28 -25.63 13.41
N GLN A 96 -17.05 -25.75 12.88
CA GLN A 96 -16.23 -26.96 13.03
C GLN A 96 -15.97 -27.33 14.51
N ALA A 97 -15.67 -26.35 15.36
CA ALA A 97 -15.46 -26.58 16.79
C ALA A 97 -16.73 -27.07 17.51
N ARG A 98 -17.91 -26.52 17.15
CA ARG A 98 -19.20 -27.01 17.67
C ARG A 98 -19.50 -28.43 17.21
N ASP A 99 -19.26 -28.73 15.94
CA ASP A 99 -19.53 -30.06 15.39
C ASP A 99 -18.59 -31.11 16.01
N ARG A 100 -17.31 -30.78 16.21
CA ARG A 100 -16.35 -31.64 16.91
C ARG A 100 -16.75 -31.92 18.36
N LYS A 101 -17.40 -30.97 19.03
CA LYS A 101 -17.88 -31.14 20.42
C LYS A 101 -19.15 -32.00 20.51
N LYS A 102 -19.92 -32.10 19.43
CA LYS A 102 -21.14 -32.92 19.36
C LYS A 102 -20.89 -34.40 19.06
N ILE A 103 -19.70 -34.76 18.57
CA ILE A 103 -19.32 -36.17 18.37
C ILE A 103 -19.16 -36.80 19.77
N PRO A 104 -20.00 -37.78 20.16
CA PRO A 104 -19.83 -38.49 21.42
C PRO A 104 -18.47 -39.19 21.39
N ARG A 105 -17.62 -38.91 22.37
CA ARG A 105 -16.44 -39.75 22.63
C ARG A 105 -16.92 -41.00 23.36
N ASP A 106 -17.59 -41.90 22.66
CA ASP A 106 -17.73 -43.26 23.19
C ASP A 106 -16.38 -43.96 22.99
N PRO A 107 -15.73 -44.42 24.07
CA PRO A 107 -14.52 -45.22 23.94
C PRO A 107 -14.88 -46.56 23.28
N PRO A 108 -14.01 -47.11 22.41
CA PRO A 108 -14.19 -48.47 21.94
C PRO A 108 -14.11 -49.42 23.14
N HIS A 109 -15.20 -50.15 23.39
CA HIS A 109 -15.27 -51.26 24.32
C HIS A 109 -14.54 -52.49 23.77
#